data_AF-A0A6C0JJD8-F1
#
_entry.id   AF-A0A6C0JJD8-F1
#
_cell.length_a   1.000
_cell.length_b   1.000
_cell.length_c   1.000
_cell.angle_alpha   90.00
_cell.angle_beta   90.00
_cell.angle_gamma   90.00
#
_symmetry.space_group_name_H-M   'P 1'
#
loop_
_entity.id
_entity.type
_entity.pdbx_description
1 polymer ?
#
loop_
_entity_poly.entity_id
_entity_poly.type
_entity_poly.pdbx_seq_one_letter_code
_entity_poly.pdbx_strand_id
1 'polypeptide(L)' 'MALPIDGIWFAAGVTFGLLLSSVVIPPRRTVSKVPDPSDGKIVYHTDTGCVHVEAMEVPCTSETDSFNLLASLKK' A
#
# COMPACT_ATOMS: atom_id res chain seq x y z
N MET A 1 0.84 36.12 -13.59
CA MET A 1 2.31 36.16 -13.42
C MET A 1 2.85 34.80 -13.81
N ALA A 2 3.55 34.69 -14.94
CA ALA A 2 4.28 33.48 -15.30
C ALA A 2 5.69 33.64 -14.73
N LEU A 3 6.12 32.72 -13.87
CA LEU A 3 7.50 32.69 -13.38
C LEU A 3 8.39 32.24 -14.56
N PRO A 4 9.47 32.97 -14.91
CA PRO A 4 10.43 32.51 -15.90
C PRO A 4 11.28 31.42 -15.24
N ILE A 5 10.77 30.20 -15.23
CA ILE A 5 11.52 29.06 -14.71
C ILE A 5 12.44 28.60 -15.83
N ASP A 6 13.75 28.84 -15.69
CA ASP A 6 14.72 28.33 -16.65
C ASP A 6 14.59 26.81 -16.73
N GLY A 7 14.71 26.24 -17.94
CA GLY A 7 14.50 24.80 -18.17
C GLY A 7 15.36 23.89 -17.29
N ILE A 8 16.52 24.39 -16.84
CA ILE A 8 17.42 23.71 -15.92
C ILE A 8 16.78 23.55 -14.53
N TRP A 9 16.13 24.60 -14.00
CA TRP A 9 15.46 24.55 -12.69
C TRP A 9 14.24 23.65 -12.72
N PHE A 10 13.50 23.63 -13.84
CA PHE A 10 12.39 22.71 -14.02
C PHE A 10 12.87 21.25 -14.05
N ALA A 11 13.90 20.95 -14.85
CA ALA A 11 14.48 19.61 -14.93
C ALA A 11 15.02 19.15 -13.57
N ALA A 12 15.74 20.02 -12.85
CA ALA A 12 16.24 19.73 -11.50
C ALA A 12 15.10 19.42 -10.52
N GLY A 13 14.01 20.19 -10.55
CA GLY A 13 12.84 19.95 -9.71
C GLY A 13 12.17 18.59 -9.99
N VAL A 14 12.00 18.24 -11.27
CA VAL A 14 11.42 16.94 -11.67
C VAL A 14 12.31 15.78 -11.26
N THR A 15 13.63 15.85 -11.52
CA THR A 15 14.57 14.79 -11.15
C THR A 15 14.62 14.61 -9.63
N PHE A 16 14.65 15.71 -8.87
CA PHE A 16 14.67 15.65 -7.41
C PHE A 16 13.37 15.08 -6.84
N GLY A 17 12.22 15.50 -7.37
CA GLY A 17 10.91 14.95 -6.98
C GLY A 17 10.79 13.46 -7.29
N LEU A 18 11.32 13.00 -8.44
CA LEU A 18 11.34 11.59 -8.81
C LEU A 18 12.27 10.77 -7.91
N LEU A 19 13.44 11.31 -7.55
CA LEU A 19 14.35 10.66 -6.60
C LEU A 19 13.71 10.54 -5.23
N LEU A 20 13.08 11.60 -4.72
CA LEU A 20 12.38 11.54 -3.44
C LEU A 20 11.24 10.52 -3.45
N SER A 21 10.45 10.45 -4.52
CA SER A 21 9.33 9.48 -4.60
C SER A 21 9.80 8.04 -4.80
N SER A 22 10.88 7.81 -5.54
CA SER A 22 11.42 6.47 -5.81
C SER A 22 12.26 5.90 -4.67
N VAL A 23 12.90 6.74 -3.86
CA VAL A 23 13.72 6.33 -2.71
C VAL A 23 12.88 6.14 -1.43
N VAL A 24 11.56 6.39 -1.48
CA VAL A 24 10.63 5.80 -0.50
C VAL A 24 10.55 4.30 -0.77
N ILE A 25 11.60 3.60 -0.35
CA ILE A 25 11.69 2.15 -0.33
C ILE A 25 10.50 1.68 0.51
N PRO A 26 9.53 0.95 -0.06
CA PRO A 26 8.45 0.40 0.74
C PRO A 26 9.09 -0.42 1.87
N PRO A 27 8.62 -0.30 3.12
CA PRO A 27 9.25 -0.97 4.25
C PRO A 27 9.46 -2.44 3.90
N ARG A 28 10.69 -2.92 4.08
CA ARG A 28 11.04 -4.32 3.79
C ARG A 28 10.04 -5.19 4.54
N ARG A 29 9.24 -5.96 3.81
CA ARG A 29 8.32 -6.92 4.42
C ARG A 29 9.15 -7.90 5.24
N THR A 30 9.02 -7.83 6.56
CA THR A 30 9.67 -8.74 7.52
C THR A 30 9.20 -10.19 7.34
N VAL A 31 8.08 -10.39 6.65
CA VAL A 31 7.53 -11.70 6.31
C VAL A 31 7.31 -11.77 4.80
N SER A 32 8.08 -12.59 4.09
CA SER A 32 7.98 -12.82 2.64
C SER A 32 6.82 -13.75 2.25
N LYS A 33 5.78 -13.83 3.07
CA LYS A 33 4.61 -14.66 2.81
C LYS A 33 3.39 -13.75 2.67
N VAL A 34 2.75 -13.79 1.51
CA VAL A 34 1.41 -13.22 1.34
C VAL A 34 0.48 -13.98 2.28
N PRO A 35 -0.39 -13.30 3.04
CA PRO A 35 -1.34 -14.01 3.88
C PRO A 35 -2.18 -14.95 3.03
N ASP A 36 -2.12 -16.25 3.31
CA ASP A 36 -2.97 -17.23 2.63
C ASP A 36 -4.32 -17.29 3.37
N PRO A 37 -5.41 -16.78 2.79
CA PRO A 37 -6.73 -16.81 3.40
C PRO A 37 -7.29 -18.23 3.57
N SER A 38 -6.71 -19.22 2.87
CA SER A 38 -7.13 -20.62 2.94
C SER A 38 -6.53 -21.34 4.15
N ASP A 39 -5.46 -20.81 4.73
CA ASP A 39 -4.77 -21.41 5.87
C ASP A 39 -5.26 -20.78 7.17
N GLY A 40 -6.43 -21.24 7.62
CA GLY A 40 -7.10 -20.81 8.86
C GLY A 40 -6.34 -21.10 10.15
N LYS A 41 -5.11 -21.61 10.08
CA LYS A 41 -4.23 -21.85 11.24
C LYS A 41 -3.12 -20.81 11.35
N ILE A 42 -2.94 -19.92 10.38
CA ILE A 42 -1.86 -18.93 10.44
C ILE A 42 -2.27 -17.76 11.34
N VAL A 43 -1.48 -17.56 12.38
CA VAL A 43 -1.48 -16.35 13.21
C VAL A 43 -0.20 -15.59 12.90
N TYR A 44 -0.34 -14.34 12.45
CA TYR A 44 0.79 -13.46 12.16
C TYR A 44 1.12 -12.65 13.42
N HIS A 45 2.32 -12.85 13.96
CA HIS A 45 2.80 -12.06 15.09
C HIS A 45 3.42 -10.75 14.59
N THR A 46 2.99 -9.63 15.16
CA THR A 46 3.55 -8.29 14.96
C THR A 46 4.16 -7.81 16.28
N ASP A 47 4.99 -6.77 16.22
CA ASP A 47 5.62 -6.20 17.44
C ASP A 47 4.59 -5.66 18.45
N THR A 48 3.35 -5.42 18.00
CA THR A 48 2.25 -4.86 18.80
C THR A 48 1.16 -5.88 19.14
N GLY A 49 1.22 -7.12 18.64
CA GLY A 49 0.19 -8.12 18.91
C GLY A 49 0.13 -9.29 17.90
N CYS A 50 -1.06 -9.87 17.77
CA CYS A 50 -1.33 -10.99 16.86
C CYS A 50 -2.43 -10.61 15.88
N VAL A 51 -2.23 -10.90 14.59
CA VAL A 51 -3.23 -10.72 13.52
C VAL A 51 -3.63 -12.10 13.01
N HIS A 52 -4.94 -12.38 13.05
CA HIS A 52 -5.53 -13.57 12.44
C HIS A 52 -6.40 -13.12 11.27
N VAL A 53 -6.26 -13.79 10.12
CA VAL A 53 -7.00 -13.47 8.91
C VAL A 53 -8.03 -14.58 8.69
N GLU A 54 -9.30 -14.24 8.81
CA GLU A 54 -10.42 -15.13 8.50
C GLU A 54 -10.99 -14.73 7.14
N ALA A 55 -11.05 -15.68 6.21
CA ALA A 55 -11.62 -15.45 4.90
C ALA A 55 -13.12 -15.73 4.95
N MET A 56 -13.92 -14.72 4.59
CA MET A 56 -15.37 -14.84 4.44
C MET A 56 -15.75 -14.67 2.97
N GLU A 57 -16.68 -15.50 2.50
CA GLU A 57 -17.31 -15.29 1.19
C GLU A 57 -18.16 -14.02 1.23
N VAL A 58 -17.84 -13.08 0.34
CA VAL A 58 -18.63 -11.87 0.12
C VAL A 58 -19.45 -12.01 -1.17
N PRO A 59 -20.69 -11.49 -1.21
CA PRO A 59 -21.50 -11.57 -2.42
C PRO A 59 -20.82 -10.80 -3.55
N CYS A 60 -20.74 -11.42 -4.73
CA CYS A 60 -20.24 -10.76 -5.93
C CYS A 60 -21.21 -9.63 -6.33
N THR A 61 -20.80 -8.38 -6.14
CA THR A 61 -21.54 -7.20 -6.60
C THR A 61 -20.96 -6.68 -7.90
N SER A 62 -21.72 -5.89 -8.65
CA SER A 62 -21.25 -5.25 -9.90
C SER A 62 -20.30 -4.07 -9.66
N GLU A 63 -20.12 -3.68 -8.40
CA GLU A 63 -19.26 -2.57 -8.00
C GLU A 63 -17.89 -3.12 -7.59
N THR A 64 -16.83 -2.49 -8.08
CA THR A 64 -15.46 -2.88 -7.73
C THR A 64 -15.11 -2.26 -6.38
N ASP A 65 -15.38 -2.99 -5.31
CA ASP A 65 -14.90 -2.61 -3.99
C ASP A 65 -13.40 -2.90 -3.88
N SER A 66 -12.61 -1.84 -3.76
CA SER A 66 -11.18 -2.00 -3.50
C SER A 66 -10.96 -2.57 -2.10
N PHE A 67 -10.02 -3.51 -1.96
CA PHE A 67 -9.62 -4.05 -0.65
C PHE A 67 -9.22 -2.95 0.36
N ASN A 68 -8.71 -1.82 -0.14
CA ASN A 68 -8.39 -0.65 0.70
C ASN A 68 -9.64 0.03 1.29
N LEU A 69 -10.75 0.08 0.52
CA LEU A 69 -12.03 0.62 0.99
C LEU A 69 -12.66 -0.30 2.04
N LEU A 70 -12.63 -1.61 1.81
CA LEU A 70 -13.16 -2.61 2.75
C LEU A 70 -12.38 -2.60 4.08
N ALA A 71 -11.05 -2.50 4.03
CA ALA A 71 -10.20 -2.38 5.23
C ALA A 71 -10.47 -1.08 6.01
N SER A 72 -10.82 0.00 5.32
CA SER A 72 -11.16 1.29 5.95
C SER A 72 -12.54 1.29 6.64
N LEU A 73 -13.45 0.39 6.25
CA LEU A 73 -14.85 0.45 6.70
C LEU A 73 -15.14 -0.37 7.98
N LYS A 74 -14.14 -1.01 8.62
CA LYS A 74 -14.33 -1.85 9.83
C LYS A 74 -15.59 -2.75 9.73
N LYS A 75 -15.75 -3.41 8.58
CA LYS A 75 -16.87 -4.31 8.34
C LYS A 75 -16.38 -5.74 8.33
#